data_AF-A0A1R4H2Q6-F1
#
_entry.id   AF-A0A1R4H2Q6-F1
#
_cell.length_a   1.000
_cell.length_b   1.000
_cell.length_c   1.000
_cell.angle_alpha   90.00
_cell.angle_beta   90.00
_cell.angle_gamma   90.00
#
_symmetry.space_group_name_H-M   'P 1'
#
loop_
_entity.id
_entity.type
_entity.pdbx_description
1 polymer ?
#
loop_
_entity_poly.entity_id
_entity_poly.type
_entity_poly.pdbx_seq_one_letter_code
_entity_poly.pdbx_strand_id
1 'polypeptide(L)'
;MNLRQLSTKITSLTGRNVFDMLIFLILVTVVIKLISLNTSVTVYDDTWNDFKTQHNCQLQKSAYGNQEASWLCDDGKVYYRWRQQR
;
A
#
# COMPACT_ATOMS: atom_id res chain seq x y z
N MET A 1 -10.44 -45.00 14.28
CA MET A 1 -11.33 -43.95 13.73
C MET A 1 -11.21 -44.00 12.21
N ASN A 2 -12.31 -44.23 11.49
CA ASN A 2 -12.28 -44.76 10.13
C ASN A 2 -12.18 -43.61 9.08
N LEU A 3 -11.20 -43.68 8.16
CA LEU A 3 -10.92 -42.67 7.11
C LEU A 3 -12.14 -42.30 6.26
N ARG A 4 -13.11 -43.22 6.12
CA ARG A 4 -14.37 -43.01 5.40
C ARG A 4 -15.30 -41.97 6.03
N GLN A 5 -15.22 -41.76 7.35
CA GLN A 5 -16.00 -40.72 8.05
C GLN A 5 -15.38 -39.32 7.88
N LEU A 6 -14.06 -39.24 7.68
CA LEU A 6 -13.37 -37.99 7.40
C LEU A 6 -13.69 -37.50 5.98
N SER A 7 -13.69 -38.40 4.98
CA SER A 7 -14.01 -38.01 3.60
C SER A 7 -15.44 -37.50 3.46
N THR A 8 -16.41 -38.17 4.06
CA THR A 8 -17.84 -37.78 3.99
C THR A 8 -18.13 -36.43 4.65
N LYS A 9 -17.42 -36.08 5.74
CA LYS A 9 -17.52 -34.73 6.34
C LYS A 9 -16.94 -33.66 5.43
N ILE A 10 -15.80 -33.93 4.78
CA ILE A 10 -15.18 -32.99 3.83
C ILE A 10 -16.08 -32.79 2.59
N THR A 11 -16.72 -33.85 2.09
CA THR A 11 -17.65 -33.74 0.95
C THR A 11 -18.90 -32.92 1.29
N SER A 12 -19.40 -33.01 2.53
CA SER A 12 -20.53 -32.18 2.98
C SER A 12 -20.19 -30.68 3.12
N LEU A 13 -18.91 -30.34 3.32
CA LEU A 13 -18.43 -28.95 3.30
C LEU A 13 -18.22 -28.41 1.88
N THR A 14 -18.04 -29.28 0.89
CA THR A 14 -17.66 -28.89 -0.49
C THR A 14 -18.88 -28.64 -1.39
N GLY A 15 -20.07 -29.13 -1.00
CA GLY A 15 -21.30 -28.98 -1.77
C GLY A 15 -21.96 -27.60 -1.68
N ARG A 16 -21.50 -26.72 -0.77
CA ARG A 16 -22.03 -25.37 -0.63
C ARG A 16 -21.18 -24.41 -1.47
N ASN A 17 -21.62 -24.24 -2.72
CA ASN A 17 -21.27 -23.20 -3.67
C ASN A 17 -19.77 -22.96 -3.86
N VAL A 18 -19.13 -23.81 -4.67
CA VAL A 18 -17.77 -23.56 -5.21
C VAL A 18 -17.64 -22.14 -5.78
N PHE A 19 -18.71 -21.60 -6.36
CA PHE A 19 -18.78 -20.19 -6.80
C PHE A 19 -18.60 -19.18 -5.66
N ASP A 20 -19.22 -19.38 -4.50
CA ASP A 20 -19.05 -18.49 -3.34
C ASP A 20 -17.61 -18.54 -2.83
N MET A 21 -16.99 -19.73 -2.84
CA MET A 21 -15.57 -19.90 -2.53
C MET A 21 -14.66 -19.16 -3.51
N LEU A 22 -14.93 -19.24 -4.82
CA LEU A 22 -14.17 -18.52 -5.84
C LEU A 22 -14.32 -17.00 -5.71
N ILE A 23 -15.53 -16.51 -5.48
CA ILE A 23 -15.81 -15.08 -5.25
C ILE A 23 -15.08 -14.60 -3.98
N PHE A 24 -15.12 -15.39 -2.91
CA PHE A 24 -14.41 -15.07 -1.68
C PHE A 24 -12.89 -14.99 -1.91
N LEU A 25 -12.29 -15.94 -2.64
CA LEU A 25 -10.87 -15.91 -2.98
C LEU A 25 -10.50 -14.65 -3.78
N ILE A 26 -11.32 -14.27 -4.77
CA ILE A 26 -11.11 -13.04 -5.55
C ILE A 26 -11.14 -11.82 -4.62
N LEU A 27 -12.16 -11.70 -3.77
CA LEU A 27 -12.26 -10.60 -2.81
C LEU A 27 -11.05 -10.53 -1.87
N VAL A 28 -10.59 -11.66 -1.35
CA VAL A 28 -9.38 -11.73 -0.51
C VAL A 28 -8.16 -11.20 -1.28
N THR A 29 -7.97 -11.59 -2.54
CA THR A 29 -6.83 -11.10 -3.33
C THR A 29 -6.89 -9.60 -3.57
N VAL A 30 -8.08 -9.04 -3.80
CA VAL A 30 -8.30 -7.60 -3.96
C VAL A 30 -7.94 -6.86 -2.66
N VAL A 31 -8.41 -7.36 -1.51
CA VAL A 31 -8.10 -6.75 -0.21
C VAL A 31 -6.60 -6.77 0.07
N ILE A 32 -5.91 -7.89 -0.20
CA ILE A 32 -4.45 -7.98 -0.03
C ILE A 32 -3.73 -6.96 -0.92
N LYS A 33 -4.17 -6.81 -2.19
CA LYS A 33 -3.60 -5.82 -3.10
C LYS A 33 -3.79 -4.38 -2.62
N LEU A 34 -4.97 -4.06 -2.10
CA LEU A 34 -5.27 -2.74 -1.54
C LEU A 34 -4.40 -2.43 -0.32
N ILE A 35 -4.25 -3.41 0.59
CA ILE A 35 -3.37 -3.26 1.76
C ILE A 35 -1.92 -3.04 1.30
N SER A 36 -1.42 -3.87 0.37
CA SER A 36 -0.06 -3.73 -0.15
C SER A 36 0.20 -2.36 -0.78
N LEU A 37 -0.74 -1.86 -1.58
CA LEU A 37 -0.64 -0.52 -2.17
C LEU A 37 -0.60 0.56 -1.07
N ASN A 38 -1.50 0.46 -0.08
CA ASN A 38 -1.51 1.41 1.03
C ASN A 38 -0.19 1.41 1.81
N THR A 39 0.34 0.22 2.14
CA THR A 39 1.64 0.10 2.82
C THR A 39 2.78 0.68 2.01
N SER A 40 2.78 0.52 0.68
CA SER A 40 3.83 1.09 -0.17
C SER A 40 3.82 2.62 -0.16
N VAL A 41 2.63 3.24 -0.10
CA VAL A 41 2.49 4.69 0.00
C VAL A 41 2.92 5.18 1.38
N THR A 42 2.53 4.50 2.46
CA THR A 42 2.93 4.90 3.82
C THR A 42 4.43 4.78 4.05
N VAL A 43 5.05 3.67 3.64
CA VAL A 43 6.50 3.48 3.74
C VAL A 43 7.25 4.56 2.96
N TYR A 44 6.77 4.93 1.78
CA TYR A 44 7.36 6.00 1.00
C TYR A 44 7.24 7.38 1.68
N ASP A 45 6.08 7.70 2.26
CA ASP A 45 5.87 8.94 3.00
C ASP A 45 6.76 9.03 4.27
N ASP A 46 6.97 7.90 4.96
CA ASP A 46 7.88 7.82 6.10
C ASP A 46 9.34 8.08 5.68
N THR A 47 9.80 7.42 4.61
CA THR A 47 11.16 7.68 4.08
C THR A 47 11.37 9.11 3.61
N TRP A 48 10.33 9.76 3.09
CA TRP A 48 10.40 11.17 2.69
C TRP A 48 10.49 12.11 3.90
N ASN A 49 9.79 11.81 4.99
CA ASN A 49 9.89 12.58 6.23
C ASN A 49 11.27 12.44 6.87
N ASP A 50 11.83 11.23 6.87
CA ASP A 50 13.19 10.97 7.35
C ASP A 50 14.23 11.73 6.50
N PHE A 51 14.12 11.66 5.17
CA PHE A 51 15.00 12.40 4.25
C PHE A 51 14.99 13.91 4.53
N LYS A 52 13.81 14.53 4.66
CA LYS A 52 13.69 15.96 4.97
C LYS A 52 14.35 16.32 6.31
N THR A 53 14.21 15.43 7.29
CA THR A 53 14.75 15.64 8.64
C THR A 53 16.28 15.51 8.61
N GLN A 54 16.82 14.51 7.91
CA GLN A 54 18.25 14.28 7.78
C GLN A 54 18.96 15.42 7.03
N HIS A 55 18.31 16.00 6.00
CA HIS A 55 18.88 17.04 5.15
C HIS A 55 18.41 18.47 5.48
N ASN A 56 17.81 18.66 6.66
CA ASN A 56 17.30 19.95 7.17
C ASN A 56 16.45 20.74 6.16
N CYS A 57 15.60 20.02 5.43
CA CYS A 57 14.89 20.58 4.30
C CYS A 57 13.76 21.55 4.72
N GLN A 58 13.78 22.78 4.20
CA GLN A 58 12.80 23.81 4.46
C GLN A 58 11.76 23.92 3.33
N LEU A 59 10.49 24.04 3.69
CA LEU A 59 9.40 24.18 2.71
C LEU A 59 9.46 25.56 2.03
N GLN A 60 9.68 25.55 0.72
CA GLN A 60 9.58 26.71 -0.15
C GLN A 60 8.15 26.81 -0.68
N LYS A 61 7.42 27.85 -0.24
CA LYS A 61 6.11 28.19 -0.80
C LYS A 61 6.32 29.00 -2.07
N SER A 62 5.74 28.54 -3.18
CA SER A 62 5.65 29.35 -4.41
C SER A 62 4.98 30.68 -4.12
N ALA A 63 5.60 31.78 -4.57
CA ALA A 63 5.02 33.13 -4.51
C ALA A 63 3.77 33.28 -5.39
N TYR A 64 3.53 32.33 -6.31
CA TYR A 64 2.48 32.37 -7.32
C TYR A 64 1.47 31.25 -7.12
N GLY A 65 0.71 31.30 -6.00
CA GLY A 65 -0.68 30.81 -5.86
C GLY A 65 -1.03 29.33 -6.10
N ASN A 66 -0.24 28.57 -6.85
CA ASN A 66 -0.45 27.17 -7.17
C ASN A 66 0.62 26.38 -6.40
N GLN A 67 0.16 25.67 -5.37
CA GLN A 67 0.96 25.08 -4.31
C GLN A 67 1.76 23.86 -4.80
N GLU A 68 2.84 24.17 -5.49
CA GLU A 68 3.93 23.24 -5.75
C GLU A 68 4.86 23.23 -4.54
N ALA A 69 4.60 22.32 -3.60
CA ALA A 69 5.44 22.14 -2.42
C ALA A 69 6.84 21.70 -2.87
N SER A 70 7.81 22.60 -2.71
CA SER A 70 9.22 22.32 -2.96
C SER A 70 10.00 22.49 -1.66
N TRP A 71 11.09 21.75 -1.50
CA TRP A 71 11.90 21.74 -0.29
C TRP A 71 13.33 22.09 -0.64
N LEU A 72 13.87 23.13 0.00
CA LEU A 72 15.28 23.50 -0.10
C LEU A 72 16.03 22.80 1.04
N CYS A 73 17.01 21.97 0.70
CA CYS A 73 17.80 21.21 1.67
C CYS A 73 19.20 21.83 1.88
N ASP A 74 19.93 21.31 2.87
CA ASP A 74 21.28 21.77 3.25
C ASP A 74 22.33 21.69 2.13
N ASP A 75 22.12 20.80 1.15
CA ASP A 75 22.93 20.68 -0.05
C ASP A 75 22.68 21.78 -1.09
N GLY A 76 21.78 22.73 -0.78
CA GLY A 76 21.41 23.84 -1.65
C GLY A 76 20.53 23.44 -2.84
N LYS A 77 20.09 22.18 -2.92
CA LYS A 77 19.21 21.70 -3.98
C LYS A 77 17.74 21.78 -3.57
N VAL A 78 16.88 21.88 -4.59
CA VAL A 78 15.43 21.92 -4.43
C VAL A 78 14.82 20.57 -4.81
N TYR A 79 14.11 19.97 -3.88
CA TYR A 79 13.43 18.69 -4.03
C TYR A 79 11.90 18.88 -4.13
N TYR A 80 11.25 18.00 -4.91
CA TYR A 80 9.80 18.03 -5.15
C TYR A 80 9.19 16.67 -4.82
N ARG A 81 8.06 16.66 -4.10
CA ARG A 81 7.40 15.42 -3.65
C ARG A 81 6.99 14.51 -4.82
N TRP A 82 6.45 15.05 -5.91
CA TRP A 82 5.92 14.25 -7.02
C TRP A 82 6.97 13.74 -8.01
N ARG A 83 8.20 14.29 -8.02
CA ARG A 83 9.24 13.87 -8.98
C ARG A 83 10.01 12.62 -8.59
N GLN A 84 9.91 12.18 -7.33
CA GLN A 84 10.49 10.91 -6.88
C GLN A 84 9.52 9.71 -7.01
N GLN A 85 8.31 9.91 -7.56
CA GLN A 85 7.33 8.85 -7.85
C GLN A 85 7.45 8.24 -9.27
N ARG A 86 8.53 8.51 -10.01
CA ARG A 86 8.77 7.94 -11.34
C ARG A 86 9.89 6.91 -11.33
#